data_AF-A0A8R2D573-F1
#
_entry.id   AF-A0A8R2D573-F1
#
_cell.length_a   1.000
_cell.length_b   1.000
_cell.length_c   1.000
_cell.angle_alpha   90.00
_cell.angle_beta   90.00
_cell.angle_gamma   90.00
#
_symmetry.space_group_name_H-M   'P 1'
#
loop_
_entity.id
_entity.type
_entity.pdbx_description
1 polymer ?
#
loop_
_entity_poly.entity_id
_entity_poly.type
_entity_poly.pdbx_seq_one_letter_code
_entity_poly.pdbx_strand_id
1 'polypeptide(L)'
;MDLTEVSTFQNYTVCFAAPYSSTKAIKKLKDNVMSIPVSIPCSIDSVSKKISLVNNSLHERNPPNNLNKNFMGSLSNVEVEWKKMESNKADKVNLLRTEVNLLDCVNKLSSALSINYSKLSYEMALKSLEEISELQFNALMLKKHRCIIDKITKVTKYVGDVNNWSLSDQEAIEHMDKAHQIRCKARKVLNKCKSLFTLIDGKTFQEIYNQEVDMFIAKTRHLSNDQIYGCTSDKLYK
;
A
#
# COMPACT_ATOMS: atom_id res chain seq x y z
N MET A 1 -39.26 13.30 -22.09
CA MET A 1 -38.39 14.41 -21.64
C MET A 1 -38.17 14.21 -20.15
N ASP A 2 -37.54 13.10 -19.78
CA ASP A 2 -36.10 12.80 -19.93
C ASP A 2 -35.26 13.58 -18.92
N LEU A 3 -34.27 13.01 -18.25
CA LEU A 3 -33.88 11.61 -18.03
C LEU A 3 -32.92 11.69 -16.84
N THR A 4 -33.00 10.66 -16.02
CA THR A 4 -32.06 10.24 -14.98
C THR A 4 -30.60 10.22 -15.42
N GLU A 5 -29.67 10.51 -14.52
CA GLU A 5 -28.64 9.52 -14.14
C GLU A 5 -27.84 9.93 -12.88
N VAL A 6 -28.00 9.11 -11.85
CA VAL A 6 -27.20 9.04 -10.63
C VAL A 6 -26.01 8.13 -10.97
N SER A 7 -24.77 8.62 -10.89
CA SER A 7 -23.58 7.79 -11.06
C SER A 7 -22.79 7.62 -9.76
N THR A 8 -23.21 6.58 -9.03
CA THR A 8 -22.42 5.54 -8.37
C THR A 8 -20.98 5.86 -7.92
N PHE A 9 -20.84 5.99 -6.59
CA PHE A 9 -19.62 5.64 -5.86
C PHE A 9 -19.29 4.15 -6.06
N GLN A 10 -18.13 3.85 -6.62
CA GLN A 10 -17.59 2.49 -6.67
C GLN A 10 -17.21 2.04 -5.26
N ASN A 11 -18.11 1.29 -4.64
CA ASN A 11 -17.84 0.39 -3.54
C ASN A 11 -16.89 -0.72 -4.03
N TYR A 12 -15.65 -0.74 -3.53
CA TYR A 12 -14.88 -2.00 -3.49
C TYR A 12 -15.39 -2.85 -2.31
N THR A 13 -16.58 -3.41 -2.51
CA THR A 13 -17.09 -4.53 -1.70
C THR A 13 -16.34 -5.77 -2.14
N VAL A 14 -15.32 -6.17 -1.38
CA VAL A 14 -14.96 -7.60 -1.33
C VAL A 14 -15.92 -8.21 -0.31
N CYS A 15 -16.98 -8.84 -0.83
CA CYS A 15 -17.93 -9.64 -0.07
C CYS A 15 -17.19 -10.67 0.77
N PHE A 16 -17.37 -10.71 2.09
CA PHE A 16 -17.38 -11.99 2.83
C PHE A 16 -18.28 -11.88 4.07
N ALA A 17 -19.09 -12.93 4.24
CA ALA A 17 -20.30 -13.01 5.03
C ALA A 17 -20.10 -12.94 6.56
N ALA A 18 -21.20 -12.58 7.23
CA ALA A 18 -21.38 -12.62 8.67
C ALA A 18 -21.28 -14.06 9.24
N PRO A 19 -21.03 -14.22 10.56
CA PRO A 19 -20.76 -15.52 11.17
C PRO A 19 -22.08 -16.22 11.50
N TYR A 20 -22.23 -17.54 11.28
CA TYR A 20 -23.07 -18.40 12.11
C TYR A 20 -22.83 -19.91 11.89
N SER A 21 -23.22 -20.64 12.92
CA SER A 21 -22.86 -21.98 13.40
C SER A 21 -23.36 -23.20 12.60
N SER A 22 -22.57 -24.28 12.69
CA SER A 22 -22.91 -25.72 12.73
C SER A 22 -24.34 -26.19 12.36
N THR A 23 -24.48 -27.06 11.34
CA THR A 23 -24.89 -28.49 11.46
C THR A 23 -25.13 -29.18 10.08
N LYS A 24 -24.87 -30.50 10.08
CA LYS A 24 -24.95 -31.60 9.08
C LYS A 24 -26.03 -31.56 7.96
N ALA A 25 -25.70 -32.05 6.75
CA ALA A 25 -26.27 -33.26 6.09
C ALA A 25 -26.15 -33.26 4.53
N ILE A 26 -26.09 -34.49 3.98
CA ILE A 26 -25.73 -34.93 2.63
C ILE A 26 -26.90 -34.91 1.63
N LYS A 27 -26.67 -34.64 0.31
CA LYS A 27 -27.20 -35.43 -0.84
C LYS A 27 -26.68 -35.00 -2.23
N LYS A 28 -26.44 -36.01 -3.07
CA LYS A 28 -26.01 -36.05 -4.49
C LYS A 28 -26.98 -35.38 -5.47
N LEU A 29 -26.46 -34.86 -6.59
CA LEU A 29 -26.93 -35.20 -7.95
C LEU A 29 -25.91 -34.77 -9.03
N LYS A 30 -26.03 -35.41 -10.19
CA LYS A 30 -25.01 -35.70 -11.20
C LYS A 30 -25.42 -35.14 -12.57
N ASP A 31 -24.43 -35.06 -13.47
CA ASP A 31 -24.49 -35.12 -14.95
C ASP A 31 -24.35 -33.83 -15.81
N ASN A 32 -23.19 -33.77 -16.48
CA ASN A 32 -22.88 -33.53 -17.91
C ASN A 32 -23.45 -32.31 -18.69
N VAL A 33 -22.56 -31.61 -19.43
CA VAL A 33 -22.45 -31.59 -20.92
C VAL A 33 -21.52 -30.45 -21.40
N MET A 34 -20.47 -30.86 -22.14
CA MET A 34 -19.89 -30.34 -23.40
C MET A 34 -19.48 -28.85 -23.62
N SER A 35 -18.19 -28.73 -23.98
CA SER A 35 -17.35 -27.70 -24.63
C SER A 35 -17.94 -26.48 -25.38
N ILE A 36 -17.16 -25.38 -25.42
CA ILE A 36 -16.73 -24.60 -26.60
C ILE A 36 -15.49 -23.73 -26.23
N PRO A 37 -14.40 -23.70 -27.02
CA PRO A 37 -13.38 -22.63 -27.00
C PRO A 37 -13.71 -21.57 -28.07
N VAL A 38 -13.26 -20.30 -27.93
CA VAL A 38 -12.92 -19.39 -29.06
C VAL A 38 -12.51 -17.98 -28.55
N SER A 39 -11.25 -17.65 -28.81
CA SER A 39 -10.71 -16.45 -29.46
C SER A 39 -11.20 -15.04 -29.08
N ILE A 40 -10.25 -14.24 -28.56
CA ILE A 40 -10.28 -12.77 -28.57
C ILE A 40 -9.52 -12.29 -29.82
N PRO A 41 -10.10 -11.41 -30.68
CA PRO A 41 -9.35 -10.65 -31.66
C PRO A 41 -8.96 -9.28 -31.10
N CYS A 42 -7.65 -8.99 -31.06
CA CYS A 42 -7.11 -7.63 -30.95
C CYS A 42 -6.69 -7.15 -32.35
N SER A 43 -7.15 -5.98 -32.76
CA SER A 43 -6.47 -5.15 -33.78
C SER A 43 -7.00 -3.72 -33.79
N ILE A 44 -6.15 -2.86 -34.35
CA ILE A 44 -6.19 -1.43 -34.68
C ILE A 44 -5.67 -0.46 -33.60
N ASP A 45 -4.71 0.44 -33.85
CA ASP A 45 -3.88 0.63 -35.04
C ASP A 45 -2.64 1.49 -34.73
N SER A 46 -1.72 1.44 -35.69
CA SER A 46 -0.37 1.97 -35.68
C SER A 46 -0.26 3.49 -35.87
N VAL A 47 0.55 4.19 -35.07
CA VAL A 47 1.30 5.40 -35.51
C VAL A 47 2.64 5.48 -34.74
N SER A 48 3.72 4.95 -35.33
CA SER A 48 5.09 5.20 -34.85
C SER A 48 5.76 6.26 -35.72
N LYS A 49 5.88 7.48 -35.19
CA LYS A 49 6.77 8.52 -35.71
C LYS A 49 8.17 8.33 -35.13
N LYS A 50 9.10 8.08 -36.05
CA LYS A 50 10.57 8.15 -35.97
C LYS A 50 11.06 9.31 -35.08
N ILE A 51 11.79 9.00 -34.01
CA ILE A 51 12.72 9.94 -33.37
C ILE A 51 14.07 9.25 -33.18
N SER A 52 15.08 9.93 -33.71
CA SER A 52 16.49 9.59 -33.83
C SER A 52 17.21 9.51 -32.49
N LEU A 53 18.18 8.57 -32.42
CA LEU A 53 19.29 8.61 -31.47
C LEU A 53 20.01 9.97 -31.57
N VAL A 54 20.18 10.64 -30.43
CA VAL A 54 21.12 11.76 -30.29
C VAL A 54 22.13 11.37 -29.22
N ASN A 55 23.39 11.45 -29.64
CA ASN A 55 24.58 11.11 -28.89
C ASN A 55 24.79 12.09 -27.74
N ASN A 56 25.09 11.58 -26.55
CA ASN A 56 25.57 12.40 -25.43
C ASN A 56 27.03 12.81 -25.68
N SER A 57 27.24 14.02 -26.18
CA SER A 57 28.53 14.70 -26.06
C SER A 57 28.61 15.41 -24.72
N LEU A 58 29.65 15.07 -23.95
CA LEU A 58 30.06 15.79 -22.74
C LEU A 58 30.43 17.22 -23.16
N HIS A 59 29.69 18.23 -22.67
CA HIS A 59 30.13 19.61 -22.78
C HIS A 59 30.46 20.10 -21.37
N GLU A 60 31.76 20.13 -21.07
CA GLU A 60 32.32 20.90 -19.97
C GLU A 60 31.83 22.36 -20.13
N ARG A 61 31.12 22.86 -19.11
CA ARG A 61 30.82 24.28 -18.98
C ARG A 61 31.82 24.88 -18.01
N ASN A 62 32.80 25.59 -18.55
CA ASN A 62 33.60 26.56 -17.81
C ASN A 62 32.66 27.63 -17.22
N PRO A 63 32.84 28.06 -15.97
CA PRO A 63 32.04 29.15 -15.41
C PRO A 63 32.44 30.49 -16.04
N PRO A 64 31.49 31.39 -16.36
CA PRO A 64 31.83 32.70 -16.87
C PRO A 64 32.49 33.53 -15.76
N ASN A 65 33.79 33.80 -15.92
CA ASN A 65 34.51 34.82 -15.19
C ASN A 65 33.94 36.20 -15.55
N ASN A 66 33.11 36.76 -14.68
CA ASN A 66 33.06 38.21 -14.51
C ASN A 66 32.73 38.55 -13.06
N LEU A 67 33.80 38.73 -12.29
CA LEU A 67 33.80 39.03 -10.88
C LEU A 67 33.58 40.53 -10.71
N ASN A 68 32.32 40.95 -10.60
CA ASN A 68 32.00 42.29 -10.13
C ASN A 68 32.22 42.30 -8.60
N LYS A 69 33.37 42.84 -8.19
CA LYS A 69 33.71 43.13 -6.80
C LYS A 69 32.62 44.06 -6.26
N ASN A 70 31.86 43.60 -5.26
CA ASN A 70 31.22 44.38 -4.16
C ASN A 70 30.03 43.59 -3.57
N PHE A 71 30.27 42.50 -2.82
CA PHE A 71 29.27 41.94 -1.90
C PHE A 71 29.92 41.08 -0.79
N MET A 72 30.88 41.66 -0.07
CA MET A 72 31.43 41.05 1.15
C MET A 72 30.50 41.39 2.31
N GLY A 73 29.41 40.63 2.46
CA GLY A 73 28.49 40.81 3.58
C GLY A 73 27.36 39.78 3.77
N SER A 74 27.09 38.85 2.85
CA SER A 74 25.94 37.93 3.02
C SER A 74 26.07 36.53 2.39
N LEU A 75 27.29 36.03 2.17
CA LEU A 75 27.49 34.72 1.53
C LEU A 75 27.20 33.51 2.45
N SER A 76 27.26 33.66 3.77
CA SER A 76 27.08 32.53 4.70
C SER A 76 25.63 32.03 4.80
N ASN A 77 24.64 32.87 4.47
CA ASN A 77 23.23 32.49 4.62
C ASN A 77 22.69 31.76 3.38
N VAL A 78 23.17 32.13 2.20
CA VAL A 78 22.68 31.59 0.91
C VAL A 78 23.12 30.14 0.70
N GLU A 79 24.35 29.78 1.03
CA GLU A 79 24.84 28.39 0.86
C GLU A 79 24.16 27.40 1.83
N VAL A 80 23.84 27.86 3.04
CA VAL A 80 23.08 27.10 4.04
C VAL A 80 21.64 26.89 3.59
N GLU A 81 21.03 27.89 2.95
CA GLU A 81 19.65 27.84 2.48
C GLU A 81 19.45 26.87 1.31
N TRP A 82 20.36 26.83 0.33
CA TRP A 82 20.31 25.85 -0.77
C TRP A 82 20.51 24.41 -0.29
N LYS A 83 21.50 24.17 0.59
CA LYS A 83 21.73 22.84 1.19
C LYS A 83 20.51 22.38 2.01
N LYS A 84 19.86 23.29 2.74
CA LYS A 84 18.63 23.02 3.51
C LYS A 84 17.42 22.77 2.61
N MET A 85 17.32 23.46 1.48
CA MET A 85 16.25 23.26 0.50
C MET A 85 16.39 21.91 -0.23
N GLU A 86 17.63 21.54 -0.59
CA GLU A 86 17.94 20.26 -1.23
C GLU A 86 17.75 19.07 -0.29
N SER A 87 18.16 19.19 0.98
CA SER A 87 17.89 18.16 2.00
C SER A 87 16.39 17.95 2.20
N ASN A 88 15.61 19.03 2.29
CA ASN A 88 14.15 18.95 2.45
C ASN A 88 13.47 18.28 1.23
N LYS A 89 13.99 18.48 0.02
CA LYS A 89 13.48 17.79 -1.17
C LYS A 89 13.83 16.30 -1.14
N ALA A 90 15.06 15.94 -0.75
CA ALA A 90 15.49 14.54 -0.62
C ALA A 90 14.67 13.80 0.44
N ASP A 91 14.41 14.43 1.59
CA ASP A 91 13.59 13.88 2.67
C ASP A 91 12.16 13.60 2.22
N LYS A 92 11.55 14.54 1.48
CA LYS A 92 10.22 14.37 0.90
C LYS A 92 10.17 13.21 -0.09
N VAL A 93 11.16 13.08 -0.97
CA VAL A 93 11.25 11.97 -1.92
C VAL A 93 11.43 10.64 -1.19
N ASN A 94 12.26 10.59 -0.15
CA ASN A 94 12.46 9.39 0.67
C ASN A 94 11.18 8.98 1.41
N LEU A 95 10.39 9.95 1.86
CA LEU A 95 9.10 9.72 2.50
C LEU A 95 8.10 9.11 1.51
N LEU A 96 7.97 9.68 0.32
CA LEU A 96 7.12 9.13 -0.74
C LEU A 96 7.59 7.73 -1.17
N ARG A 97 8.90 7.51 -1.26
CA ARG A 97 9.46 6.18 -1.57
C ARG A 97 9.13 5.16 -0.48
N THR A 98 9.24 5.55 0.78
CA THR A 98 8.85 4.71 1.93
C THR A 98 7.37 4.36 1.86
N GLU A 99 6.51 5.31 1.49
CA GLU A 99 5.07 5.09 1.32
C GLU A 99 4.77 4.07 0.21
N VAL A 100 5.42 4.18 -0.95
CA VAL A 100 5.29 3.21 -2.05
C VAL A 100 5.78 1.83 -1.63
N ASN A 101 6.94 1.75 -0.96
CA ASN A 101 7.48 0.48 -0.48
C ASN A 101 6.55 -0.19 0.53
N LEU A 102 5.93 0.60 1.43
CA LEU A 102 4.96 0.09 2.39
C LEU A 102 3.76 -0.55 1.68
N LEU A 103 3.19 0.12 0.68
CA LEU A 103 2.08 -0.41 -0.11
C LEU A 103 2.47 -1.68 -0.87
N ASP A 104 3.65 -1.70 -1.48
CA ASP A 104 4.16 -2.87 -2.20
C ASP A 104 4.32 -4.08 -1.26
N CYS A 105 4.92 -3.89 -0.09
CA CYS A 105 5.05 -4.96 0.91
C CYS A 105 3.69 -5.48 1.38
N VAL A 106 2.72 -4.59 1.61
CA VAL A 106 1.36 -4.97 2.02
C VAL A 106 0.62 -5.73 0.91
N ASN A 107 0.85 -5.36 -0.35
CA ASN A 107 0.28 -6.07 -1.50
C ASN A 107 0.93 -7.44 -1.69
N LYS A 108 2.26 -7.54 -1.60
CA LYS A 108 3.00 -8.82 -1.60
C LYS A 108 2.52 -9.73 -0.49
N LEU A 109 2.36 -9.22 0.73
CA LEU A 109 1.80 -9.97 1.86
C LEU A 109 0.40 -10.52 1.55
N SER A 110 -0.47 -9.68 0.96
CA SER A 110 -1.82 -10.09 0.59
C SER A 110 -1.82 -11.20 -0.47
N SER A 111 -0.97 -11.06 -1.48
CA SER A 111 -0.82 -12.06 -2.55
C SER A 111 -0.21 -13.37 -2.05
N ALA A 112 0.74 -13.27 -1.12
CA ALA A 112 1.41 -14.42 -0.51
C ALA A 112 0.46 -15.27 0.33
N LEU A 113 -0.53 -14.66 0.98
CA LEU A 113 -1.56 -15.33 1.81
C LEU A 113 -2.81 -15.68 1.00
N SER A 114 -2.60 -16.36 -0.14
CA SER A 114 -3.68 -16.75 -1.04
C SER A 114 -4.60 -17.82 -0.42
N ILE A 115 -5.88 -17.79 -0.78
CA ILE A 115 -6.84 -18.87 -0.50
C ILE A 115 -6.48 -20.13 -1.31
N ASN A 116 -5.73 -19.99 -2.41
CA ASN A 116 -5.25 -21.14 -3.17
C ASN A 116 -3.91 -21.63 -2.60
N TYR A 117 -3.91 -22.85 -2.03
CA TYR A 117 -2.72 -23.47 -1.42
C TYR A 117 -1.50 -23.51 -2.36
N SER A 118 -1.70 -23.76 -3.67
CA SER A 118 -0.59 -23.80 -4.64
C SER A 118 0.13 -22.47 -4.85
N LYS A 119 -0.53 -21.36 -4.49
CA LYS A 119 0.02 -19.99 -4.59
C LYS A 119 0.40 -19.42 -3.24
N LEU A 120 0.17 -20.17 -2.16
CA LEU A 120 0.52 -19.77 -0.80
C LEU A 120 2.03 -19.76 -0.65
N SER A 121 2.59 -18.65 -0.15
CA SER A 121 4.02 -18.54 0.12
C SER A 121 4.24 -18.00 1.53
N TYR A 122 4.54 -18.90 2.47
CA TYR A 122 4.86 -18.51 3.85
C TYR A 122 6.12 -17.65 3.93
N GLU A 123 7.14 -17.98 3.13
CA GLU A 123 8.40 -17.24 3.08
C GLU A 123 8.17 -15.79 2.65
N MET A 124 7.42 -15.60 1.56
CA MET A 124 7.10 -14.25 1.07
C MET A 124 6.29 -13.47 2.10
N ALA A 125 5.30 -14.09 2.74
CA ALA A 125 4.51 -13.44 3.79
C ALA A 125 5.37 -13.01 4.99
N LEU A 126 6.24 -13.90 5.47
CA LEU A 126 7.13 -13.63 6.60
C LEU A 126 8.18 -12.56 6.27
N LYS A 127 8.70 -12.56 5.05
CA LYS A 127 9.64 -11.55 4.54
C LYS A 127 8.96 -10.19 4.42
N SER A 128 7.78 -10.11 3.81
CA SER A 128 7.03 -8.86 3.71
C SER A 128 6.69 -8.28 5.08
N LEU A 129 6.36 -9.12 6.07
CA LEU A 129 6.13 -8.65 7.44
C LEU A 129 7.40 -8.10 8.11
N GLU A 130 8.56 -8.68 7.83
CA GLU A 130 9.85 -8.17 8.30
C GLU A 130 10.18 -6.82 7.65
N GLU A 131 10.06 -6.73 6.33
CA GLU A 131 10.28 -5.49 5.57
C GLU A 131 9.38 -4.36 6.09
N ILE A 132 8.09 -4.62 6.33
CA ILE A 132 7.19 -3.62 6.94
C ILE A 132 7.67 -3.22 8.35
N SER A 133 8.15 -4.18 9.14
CA SER A 133 8.68 -3.91 10.48
C SER A 133 9.94 -3.03 10.46
N GLU A 134 10.73 -3.08 9.40
CA GLU A 134 11.95 -2.27 9.24
C GLU A 134 11.68 -0.88 8.64
N LEU A 135 10.64 -0.73 7.81
CA LEU A 135 10.32 0.54 7.15
C LEU A 135 9.98 1.68 8.13
N GLN A 136 10.56 2.85 7.94
CA GLN A 136 10.29 4.04 8.77
C GLN A 136 9.07 4.83 8.26
N PHE A 137 7.88 4.21 8.30
CA PHE A 137 6.63 4.88 7.93
C PHE A 137 6.05 5.71 9.09
N ASN A 138 5.18 6.68 8.76
CA ASN A 138 4.56 7.59 9.72
C ASN A 138 3.02 7.46 9.74
N ALA A 139 2.37 8.15 10.68
CA ALA A 139 0.91 8.13 10.82
C ALA A 139 0.18 8.67 9.59
N LEU A 140 0.74 9.68 8.90
CA LEU A 140 0.15 10.25 7.69
C LEU A 140 -0.01 9.21 6.58
N MET A 141 1.01 8.38 6.33
CA MET A 141 0.92 7.29 5.35
C MET A 141 -0.22 6.33 5.67
N LEU A 142 -0.40 5.99 6.95
CA LEU A 142 -1.48 5.10 7.39
C LEU A 142 -2.86 5.74 7.26
N LYS A 143 -2.98 7.06 7.46
CA LYS A 143 -4.24 7.79 7.27
C LYS A 143 -4.64 7.88 5.80
N LYS A 144 -3.68 8.10 4.89
CA LYS A 144 -3.91 8.09 3.44
C LYS A 144 -4.40 6.72 2.94
N HIS A 145 -3.81 5.64 3.45
CA HIS A 145 -4.04 4.28 2.97
C HIS A 145 -4.69 3.39 4.03
N ARG A 146 -5.99 3.60 4.25
CA ARG A 146 -6.77 2.86 5.27
C ARG A 146 -6.61 1.34 5.18
N CYS A 147 -6.51 0.84 3.95
CA CYS A 147 -6.41 -0.60 3.67
C CYS A 147 -5.18 -1.27 4.33
N ILE A 148 -4.13 -0.52 4.68
CA ILE A 148 -2.92 -1.06 5.31
C ILE A 148 -3.26 -1.64 6.69
N ILE A 149 -3.91 -0.85 7.54
CA ILE A 149 -4.28 -1.28 8.91
C ILE A 149 -5.27 -2.44 8.85
N ASP A 150 -6.25 -2.37 7.96
CA ASP A 150 -7.25 -3.42 7.81
C ASP A 150 -6.61 -4.74 7.39
N LYS A 151 -5.72 -4.71 6.40
CA LYS A 151 -4.98 -5.89 5.92
C LYS A 151 -4.12 -6.48 7.02
N ILE A 152 -3.27 -5.69 7.68
CA ILE A 152 -2.40 -6.16 8.76
C ILE A 152 -3.22 -6.75 9.90
N THR A 153 -4.32 -6.08 10.29
CA THR A 153 -5.24 -6.56 11.34
C THR A 153 -5.84 -7.92 10.99
N LYS A 154 -6.25 -8.12 9.74
CA LYS A 154 -6.73 -9.43 9.26
C LYS A 154 -5.64 -10.50 9.34
N VAL A 155 -4.40 -10.18 8.96
CA VAL A 155 -3.27 -11.13 9.02
C VAL A 155 -2.97 -11.56 10.46
N THR A 156 -3.21 -10.72 11.48
CA THR A 156 -3.07 -11.14 12.90
C THR A 156 -3.99 -12.30 13.30
N LYS A 157 -5.03 -12.56 12.52
CA LYS A 157 -6.01 -13.65 12.70
C LYS A 157 -5.90 -14.70 11.59
N TYR A 158 -4.80 -14.71 10.82
CA TYR A 158 -4.63 -15.64 9.71
C TYR A 158 -4.64 -17.10 10.17
N VAL A 159 -5.52 -17.88 9.56
CA VAL A 159 -5.63 -19.34 9.76
C VAL A 159 -5.40 -20.10 8.45
N GLY A 160 -5.57 -19.47 7.28
CA GLY A 160 -5.60 -20.17 6.00
C GLY A 160 -6.97 -20.80 5.72
N ASP A 161 -7.12 -21.42 4.55
CA ASP A 161 -8.35 -22.11 4.15
C ASP A 161 -8.21 -23.63 4.36
N VAL A 162 -7.84 -23.99 5.59
CA VAL A 162 -7.44 -25.36 5.98
C VAL A 162 -8.54 -26.39 5.69
N ASN A 163 -9.81 -25.98 5.74
CA ASN A 163 -10.94 -26.88 5.46
C ASN A 163 -11.04 -27.28 3.99
N ASN A 164 -10.54 -26.43 3.08
CA ASN A 164 -10.57 -26.66 1.64
C ASN A 164 -9.23 -27.15 1.09
N TRP A 165 -8.15 -26.98 1.86
CA TRP A 165 -6.84 -27.53 1.53
C TRP A 165 -6.81 -28.98 1.98
N SER A 166 -6.83 -29.92 1.03
CA SER A 166 -6.69 -31.35 1.28
C SER A 166 -5.27 -31.70 1.75
N LEU A 167 -4.87 -31.20 2.93
CA LEU A 167 -3.55 -31.37 3.52
C LEU A 167 -3.43 -32.74 4.19
N SER A 168 -2.24 -33.32 4.11
CA SER A 168 -1.86 -34.42 5.00
C SER A 168 -1.67 -33.92 6.44
N ASP A 169 -1.68 -34.84 7.41
CA ASP A 169 -1.47 -34.50 8.84
C ASP A 169 -0.15 -33.74 9.06
N GLN A 170 0.91 -34.12 8.36
CA GLN A 170 2.21 -33.48 8.46
C GLN A 170 2.20 -32.05 7.89
N GLU A 171 1.57 -31.84 6.73
CA GLU A 171 1.42 -30.52 6.12
C GLU A 171 0.52 -29.60 6.96
N ALA A 172 -0.52 -30.16 7.60
CA ALA A 172 -1.38 -29.42 8.51
C ALA A 172 -0.60 -28.92 9.74
N ILE A 173 0.26 -29.77 10.33
CA ILE A 173 1.13 -29.37 11.45
C ILE A 173 2.09 -28.25 11.03
N GLU A 174 2.75 -28.41 9.88
CA GLU A 174 3.66 -27.37 9.37
C GLU A 174 2.92 -26.06 9.09
N HIS A 175 1.74 -26.14 8.47
CA HIS A 175 0.92 -24.96 8.23
C HIS A 175 0.56 -24.26 9.54
N MET A 176 0.12 -24.98 10.56
CA MET A 176 -0.25 -24.39 11.85
C MET A 176 0.92 -23.62 12.49
N ASP A 177 2.13 -24.17 12.43
CA ASP A 177 3.34 -23.50 12.91
C ASP A 177 3.63 -22.23 12.09
N LYS A 178 3.68 -22.33 10.76
CA LYS A 178 3.93 -21.17 9.89
C LYS A 178 2.87 -20.08 10.05
N ALA A 179 1.60 -20.45 10.16
CA ALA A 179 0.50 -19.52 10.39
C ALA A 179 0.60 -18.86 11.77
N HIS A 180 1.07 -19.57 12.79
CA HIS A 180 1.36 -18.98 14.09
C HIS A 180 2.48 -17.93 14.00
N GLN A 181 3.59 -18.25 13.32
CA GLN A 181 4.69 -17.31 13.10
C GLN A 181 4.23 -16.02 12.38
N ILE A 182 3.43 -16.16 11.32
CA ILE A 182 2.83 -15.04 10.58
C ILE A 182 1.99 -14.16 11.50
N ARG A 183 1.08 -14.76 12.29
CA ARG A 183 0.23 -14.01 13.23
C ARG A 183 1.06 -13.25 14.26
N CYS A 184 2.12 -13.87 14.80
CA CYS A 184 3.02 -13.25 15.77
C CYS A 184 3.77 -12.06 15.17
N LYS A 185 4.34 -12.18 13.96
CA LYS A 185 4.99 -11.05 13.28
C LYS A 185 4.01 -9.94 12.91
N ALA A 186 2.83 -10.29 12.40
CA ALA A 186 1.80 -9.32 12.07
C ALA A 186 1.32 -8.53 13.30
N ARG A 187 1.26 -9.16 14.48
CA ARG A 187 0.94 -8.45 15.73
C ARG A 187 2.02 -7.44 16.12
N LYS A 188 3.31 -7.75 15.92
CA LYS A 188 4.42 -6.80 16.13
C LYS A 188 4.28 -5.59 15.20
N VAL A 189 4.03 -5.84 13.91
CA VAL A 189 3.79 -4.78 12.92
C VAL A 189 2.57 -3.93 13.31
N LEU A 190 1.46 -4.55 13.69
CA LEU A 190 0.26 -3.82 14.13
C LEU A 190 0.56 -2.96 15.36
N ASN A 191 1.35 -3.44 16.31
CA ASN A 191 1.74 -2.66 17.48
C ASN A 191 2.61 -1.45 17.11
N LYS A 192 3.52 -1.59 16.13
CA LYS A 192 4.26 -0.47 15.55
C LYS A 192 3.34 0.56 14.89
N CYS A 193 2.32 0.10 14.16
CA CYS A 193 1.30 1.01 13.62
C CYS A 193 0.57 1.75 14.75
N LYS A 194 0.18 1.04 15.82
CA LYS A 194 -0.48 1.63 16.98
C LYS A 194 0.37 2.69 17.68
N SER A 195 1.68 2.47 17.80
CA SER A 195 2.58 3.44 18.45
C SER A 195 2.71 4.78 17.74
N LEU A 196 2.23 4.88 16.49
CA LEU A 196 2.19 6.14 15.74
C LEU A 196 1.00 7.03 16.11
N PHE A 197 0.07 6.53 16.91
CA PHE A 197 -1.14 7.23 17.32
C PHE A 197 -1.15 7.42 18.84
N THR A 198 -1.72 8.53 19.29
CA THR A 198 -1.88 8.78 20.72
C THR A 198 -3.10 8.02 21.21
N LEU A 199 -2.88 6.97 22.00
CA LEU A 199 -3.97 6.22 22.61
C LEU A 199 -4.54 7.02 23.79
N ILE A 200 -5.85 7.26 23.77
CA ILE A 200 -6.59 7.93 24.85
C ILE A 200 -7.25 6.85 25.69
N ASP A 201 -7.17 6.98 27.01
CA ASP A 201 -7.78 6.03 27.95
C ASP A 201 -9.28 5.87 27.69
N GLY A 202 -9.75 4.62 27.73
CA GLY A 202 -11.15 4.26 27.49
C GLY A 202 -11.57 4.14 26.02
N LYS A 203 -10.68 4.42 25.05
CA LYS A 203 -10.95 4.17 23.62
C LYS A 203 -10.08 3.06 23.06
N THR A 204 -10.63 2.30 22.13
CA THR A 204 -9.88 1.31 21.36
C THR A 204 -9.03 1.99 20.29
N PHE A 205 -7.94 1.35 19.89
CA PHE A 205 -7.11 1.82 18.78
C PHE A 205 -7.92 2.06 17.49
N GLN A 206 -8.87 1.18 17.19
CA GLN A 206 -9.65 1.26 15.96
C GLN A 206 -10.57 2.49 15.93
N GLU A 207 -11.15 2.86 17.08
CA GLU A 207 -11.94 4.08 17.21
C GLU A 207 -11.08 5.33 17.01
N ILE A 208 -9.91 5.38 17.65
CA ILE A 208 -8.96 6.51 17.53
C ILE A 208 -8.48 6.64 16.08
N TYR A 209 -8.08 5.53 15.47
CA TYR A 209 -7.61 5.52 14.10
C TYR A 209 -8.69 5.97 13.11
N ASN A 210 -9.91 5.45 13.23
CA ASN A 210 -11.02 5.86 12.38
C ASN A 210 -11.32 7.36 12.55
N GLN A 211 -11.33 7.87 13.79
CA GLN A 211 -11.54 9.29 14.06
C GLN A 211 -10.46 10.18 13.39
N GLU A 212 -9.18 9.78 13.45
CA GLU A 212 -8.10 10.51 12.78
C GLU A 212 -8.18 10.46 11.26
N VAL A 213 -8.58 9.31 10.69
CA VAL A 213 -8.80 9.14 9.25
C VAL A 213 -9.96 10.02 8.78
N ASP A 214 -11.09 10.02 9.50
CA ASP A 214 -12.26 10.83 9.16
C ASP A 214 -11.93 12.32 9.25
N MET A 215 -11.19 12.75 10.28
CA MET A 215 -10.69 14.12 10.38
C MET A 215 -9.76 14.48 9.22
N PHE A 216 -8.87 13.55 8.83
CA PHE A 216 -7.97 13.73 7.69
C PHE A 216 -8.76 13.90 6.37
N ILE A 217 -9.74 13.04 6.12
CA ILE A 217 -10.60 13.11 4.92
C ILE A 217 -11.39 14.42 4.92
N ALA A 218 -11.98 14.81 6.04
CA ALA A 218 -12.74 16.06 6.15
C ALA A 218 -11.87 17.29 5.82
N LYS A 219 -10.63 17.32 6.32
CA LYS A 219 -9.68 18.40 6.04
C LYS A 219 -9.16 18.39 4.61
N THR A 220 -9.03 17.22 4.00
CA THR A 220 -8.48 17.07 2.63
C THR A 220 -9.52 17.02 1.53
N ARG A 221 -10.82 17.16 1.85
CA ARG A 221 -11.92 17.08 0.88
C ARG A 221 -11.84 18.04 -0.32
N HIS A 222 -11.06 19.11 -0.18
CA HIS A 222 -10.88 20.16 -1.19
C HIS A 222 -9.68 19.90 -2.10
N LEU A 223 -8.85 18.90 -1.77
CA LEU A 223 -7.65 18.53 -2.51
C LEU A 223 -7.96 17.44 -3.53
N SER A 224 -7.23 17.44 -4.64
CA SER A 224 -7.23 16.31 -5.57
C SER A 224 -6.46 15.12 -5.01
N ASN A 225 -6.67 13.93 -5.57
CA ASN A 225 -5.91 12.73 -5.19
C ASN A 225 -4.40 12.94 -5.32
N ASP A 226 -3.94 13.57 -6.41
CA ASP A 226 -2.51 13.85 -6.61
C ASP A 226 -1.92 14.75 -5.52
N GLN A 227 -2.70 15.74 -5.08
CA GLN A 227 -2.31 16.60 -3.96
C GLN A 227 -2.26 15.82 -2.65
N ILE A 228 -3.25 14.96 -2.37
CA ILE A 228 -3.30 14.12 -1.17
C ILE A 228 -2.10 13.16 -1.13
N TYR A 229 -1.84 12.44 -2.23
CA TYR A 229 -0.72 11.50 -2.29
C TYR A 229 0.64 12.20 -2.29
N GLY A 230 0.75 13.40 -2.87
CA GLY A 230 1.96 14.23 -2.82
C GLY A 230 2.24 14.88 -1.46
N CYS A 231 1.31 14.85 -0.51
CA CYS A 231 1.51 15.44 0.81
C CYS A 231 2.54 14.67 1.64
N THR A 232 3.55 15.36 2.14
CA THR A 232 4.64 14.78 2.93
C THR A 232 4.67 15.27 4.38
N SER A 233 3.72 16.12 4.77
CA SER A 233 3.62 16.64 6.14
C SER A 233 2.17 16.96 6.51
N ASP A 234 1.79 16.72 7.77
CA ASP A 234 0.48 17.09 8.32
C ASP A 234 0.25 18.62 8.37
N LYS A 235 1.29 19.44 8.16
CA LYS A 235 1.23 20.91 8.22
C LYS A 235 0.46 21.54 7.05
N LEU A 236 0.13 20.77 6.01
CA LEU A 236 -0.58 21.23 4.81
C LEU A 236 -2.11 21.26 4.96
N TYR A 237 -2.64 20.90 6.14
CA TYR A 237 -4.09 20.78 6.39
C TYR A 237 -4.61 21.77 7.46
N LYS A 238 -3.94 22.91 7.61
CA LYS A 238 -4.40 24.02 8.47
C LYS A 238 -5.29 24.98 7.68
#